data_AF-A0A5M8FHB1-F1
#
_entry.id   AF-A0A5M8FHB1-F1
#
_cell.length_a   1.000
_cell.length_b   1.000
_cell.length_c   1.000
_cell.angle_alpha   90.00
_cell.angle_beta   90.00
_cell.angle_gamma   90.00
#
_symmetry.space_group_name_H-M   'P 1'
#
loop_
_entity.id
_entity.type
_entity.pdbx_description
1 polymer ?
#
loop_
_entity_poly.entity_id
_entity_poly.type
_entity_poly.pdbx_seq_one_letter_code
_entity_poly.pdbx_strand_id
1 'polypeptide(L)' 'MTELHPQFLTDPDGERLSVVLPIAEYESLMERLEDLQDLEDARDALAQIERGEEDIIPWEAVKAEHGL' A
#
# COMPACT_ATOMS: atom_id res chain seq x y z
N MET A 1 4.76 12.67 -8.77
CA MET A 1 5.36 11.36 -9.13
C MET A 1 6.78 11.40 -8.63
N THR A 2 7.18 10.43 -7.81
CA THR A 2 8.57 10.29 -7.37
C THR A 2 9.44 10.11 -8.61
N GLU A 3 10.39 11.01 -8.80
CA GLU A 3 11.39 10.86 -9.86
C GLU A 3 12.31 9.70 -9.49
N LEU A 4 12.48 8.74 -10.40
CA LEU A 4 13.26 7.53 -10.15
C LEU A 4 14.62 7.63 -10.83
N HIS A 5 15.66 7.19 -10.14
CA HIS A 5 17.04 7.16 -10.61
C HIS A 5 17.58 5.71 -10.66
N PRO A 6 17.03 4.86 -11.55
CA PRO A 6 17.41 3.46 -11.63
C PRO A 6 18.80 3.26 -12.23
N GLN A 7 19.54 2.30 -11.66
CA GLN A 7 20.69 1.69 -12.29
C GLN A 7 20.37 0.23 -12.60
N PHE A 8 20.72 -0.24 -13.79
CA PHE A 8 20.40 -1.61 -14.22
C PHE A 8 21.64 -2.49 -14.23
N LEU A 9 21.51 -3.70 -13.72
CA LEU A 9 22.47 -4.78 -13.97
C LEU A 9 21.95 -5.57 -15.17
N THR A 10 22.79 -5.72 -16.19
CA THR A 10 22.44 -6.44 -17.42
C THR A 10 23.17 -7.78 -17.52
N ASP A 11 22.61 -8.68 -18.31
CA ASP A 11 23.29 -9.90 -18.74
C ASP A 11 24.36 -9.60 -19.82
N PRO A 12 25.09 -10.62 -20.32
CA PRO A 12 26.07 -10.44 -21.39
C PRO A 12 25.51 -9.98 -22.73
N ASP A 13 24.23 -10.23 -22.99
CA ASP A 13 23.53 -9.80 -24.21
C ASP A 13 23.00 -8.36 -24.08
N GLY A 14 23.11 -7.76 -22.89
CA GLY A 14 22.70 -6.39 -22.59
C GLY A 14 21.27 -6.28 -22.06
N GLU A 15 20.60 -7.40 -21.80
CA GLU A 15 19.24 -7.44 -21.28
C GLU A 15 19.21 -7.17 -19.78
N ARG A 16 18.22 -6.40 -19.31
CA ARG A 16 18.13 -5.97 -17.91
C ARG A 16 17.69 -7.14 -17.01
N LEU A 17 18.53 -7.50 -16.03
CA LEU A 17 18.25 -8.56 -15.05
C LEU A 17 17.68 -8.02 -13.75
N SER A 18 18.25 -6.91 -13.25
CA SER A 18 17.82 -6.29 -12.00
C SER A 18 18.01 -4.78 -12.02
N VAL A 19 17.34 -4.11 -11.09
CA VAL A 19 17.43 -2.66 -10.89
C VAL A 19 17.88 -2.37 -9.48
N VAL A 20 18.77 -1.38 -9.34
CA VAL A 20 19.16 -0.78 -8.08
C VAL A 20 18.54 0.61 -8.04
N LEU A 21 17.82 0.89 -6.96
CA LEU A 21 17.22 2.19 -6.67
C LEU A 21 17.84 2.78 -5.40
N PRO A 22 17.95 4.12 -5.30
CA PRO A 22 18.13 4.79 -4.02
C PRO A 22 17.05 4.33 -3.02
N ILE A 23 17.46 4.07 -1.78
CA ILE A 23 16.55 3.48 -0.78
C ILE A 23 15.29 4.31 -0.57
N ALA A 24 15.41 5.63 -0.51
CA ALA A 24 14.27 6.54 -0.34
C ALA A 24 13.26 6.45 -1.50
N GLU A 25 13.72 6.18 -2.72
CA GLU A 25 12.83 6.00 -3.87
C GLU A 25 12.12 4.65 -3.83
N TYR A 26 12.82 3.59 -3.41
CA TYR A 26 12.21 2.29 -3.18
C TYR A 26 11.15 2.36 -2.08
N GLU A 27 11.46 2.97 -0.93
CA GLU A 27 10.52 3.14 0.17
C GLU A 27 9.29 3.95 -0.27
N SER A 28 9.48 5.04 -1.01
CA SER A 28 8.37 5.83 -1.56
C SER A 28 7.50 5.03 -2.54
N LEU A 29 8.10 4.12 -3.33
CA LEU A 29 7.34 3.22 -4.20
C LEU A 29 6.53 2.21 -3.39
N MET A 30 7.12 1.64 -2.33
CA MET A 30 6.45 0.68 -1.45
C MET A 30 5.29 1.32 -0.69
N GLU A 31 5.49 2.51 -0.12
CA GLU A 31 4.44 3.28 0.56
C GLU A 31 3.27 3.56 -0.39
N ARG A 32 3.56 3.96 -1.64
CA ARG A 32 2.51 4.18 -2.63
C ARG A 32 1.76 2.89 -3.01
N LEU A 33 2.42 1.73 -2.98
CA LEU A 33 1.75 0.45 -3.23
C LEU A 33 0.84 0.07 -2.06
N GLU A 34 1.30 0.28 -0.83
CA GLU A 34 0.48 0.10 0.38
C GLU A 34 -0.76 1.02 0.35
N ASP A 35 -0.61 2.31 0.04
CA ASP A 35 -1.74 3.24 -0.10
C ASP A 35 -2.82 2.75 -1.11
N LEU A 36 -2.37 2.11 -2.19
CA LEU A 36 -3.28 1.57 -3.22
C LEU A 36 -3.98 0.30 -2.74
N GLN A 37 -3.27 -0.54 -1.98
CA GLN A 37 -3.84 -1.72 -1.36
C GLN A 37 -4.86 -1.34 -0.28
N ASP A 38 -4.54 -0.39 0.59
CA ASP A 38 -5.45 0.16 1.59
C ASP A 38 -6.72 0.72 0.95
N LEU A 39 -6.61 1.35 -0.22
CA LEU A 39 -7.76 1.85 -0.97
C LEU A 39 -8.65 0.72 -1.51
N GLU A 40 -8.05 -0.40 -1.93
CA GLU A 40 -8.79 -1.59 -2.37
C GLU A 40 -9.49 -2.26 -1.17
N ASP A 41 -8.77 -2.47 -0.08
CA ASP A 41 -9.30 -3.05 1.16
C ASP A 41 -10.46 -2.21 1.72
N ALA A 42 -10.34 -0.88 1.70
CA ALA A 42 -11.41 0.02 2.12
C ALA A 42 -12.67 -0.11 1.24
N ARG A 43 -12.51 -0.31 -0.08
CA ARG A 43 -13.64 -0.52 -0.99
C ARG A 43 -14.32 -1.86 -0.73
N ASP A 44 -13.54 -2.90 -0.49
CA ASP A 44 -14.06 -4.23 -0.20
C ASP A 44 -14.83 -4.26 1.12
N ALA A 45 -14.30 -3.61 2.17
CA ALA A 45 -14.99 -3.45 3.46
C ALA A 45 -16.33 -2.71 3.30
N LEU A 46 -16.34 -1.59 2.56
CA LEU A 46 -17.58 -0.87 2.28
C LEU A 46 -18.60 -1.74 1.54
N ALA A 47 -18.16 -2.53 0.56
CA ALA A 47 -19.03 -3.42 -0.18
C ALA A 47 -19.59 -4.56 0.71
N GLN A 48 -18.83 -5.07 1.67
CA GLN A 48 -19.29 -6.06 2.65
C GLN A 48 -20.35 -5.46 3.58
N ILE A 49 -20.14 -4.24 4.06
CA ILE A 49 -21.12 -3.50 4.87
C ILE A 49 -22.43 -3.31 4.10
N GLU A 50 -22.36 -2.90 2.82
CA GLU A 50 -23.55 -2.75 1.97
C GLU A 50 -24.32 -4.06 1.76
N ARG A 51 -23.62 -5.20 1.74
CA ARG A 51 -24.24 -6.54 1.67
C ARG A 51 -24.73 -7.05 3.02
N GLY A 52 -24.41 -6.37 4.13
CA GLY A 52 -24.72 -6.81 5.49
C GLY A 52 -23.85 -7.98 5.96
N GLU A 53 -22.66 -8.16 5.37
CA GLU A 53 -21.68 -9.19 5.76
C GLU A 53 -20.75 -8.71 6.88
N GLU A 54 -20.66 -7.40 7.07
CA GLU A 54 -19.82 -6.75 8.09
C GLU A 54 -20.56 -5.57 8.74
N ASP A 55 -20.30 -5.33 10.03
CA ASP A 55 -20.95 -4.28 10.84
C ASP A 55 -19.99 -3.12 11.13
N ILE A 56 -20.56 -1.93 11.31
CA ILE A 56 -19.81 -0.74 11.76
C ILE A 56 -19.78 -0.64 13.28
N ILE A 57 -18.61 -0.31 13.84
CA ILE A 57 -18.45 -0.04 15.27
C ILE A 57 -18.42 1.48 15.51
N PRO A 58 -19.28 2.05 16.38
CA PRO A 58 -19.23 3.47 16.71
C PRO A 58 -17.90 3.87 17.36
N TRP A 59 -17.34 5.01 16.93
CA TRP A 59 -16.06 5.50 17.45
C TRP A 59 -16.04 5.72 18.97
N GLU A 60 -17.16 6.15 19.56
CA GLU A 60 -17.28 6.30 21.02
C GLU A 60 -17.18 4.95 21.76
N ALA A 61 -17.66 3.85 21.16
CA ALA A 61 -17.55 2.53 21.76
C ALA A 61 -16.10 2.07 21.80
N VAL A 62 -15.36 2.26 20.71
CA VAL A 62 -13.93 1.92 20.61
C VAL A 62 -13.09 2.72 21.62
N LYS A 63 -13.34 4.03 21.75
CA LYS A 63 -12.63 4.85 22.75
C LYS A 63 -12.92 4.41 24.18
N ALA A 64 -14.18 4.14 24.49
CA ALA A 64 -14.58 3.67 25.82
C ALA A 64 -13.91 2.32 26.17
N GLU A 65 -13.81 1.40 25.20
CA GLU A 65 -13.12 0.11 25.35
C GLU A 65 -11.62 0.27 25.67
N HIS A 66 -10.96 1.27 25.05
CA HIS A 66 -9.53 1.51 25.21
C HIS A 66 -9.16 2.59 26.24
N GLY A 67 -10.14 3.20 26.92
CA GLY A 67 -9.92 4.23 27.93
C GLY A 67 -9.38 5.56 27.38
N LEU A 68 -9.76 5.91 26.14
CA LEU A 68 -9.37 7.13 25.43
C LEU A 68 -10.39 8.27 25.58
#